data_AF-A0A952SLJ5-F1
#
_entry.id   AF-A0A952SLJ5-F1
#
_cell.length_a   1.000
_cell.length_b   1.000
_cell.length_c   1.000
_cell.angle_alpha   90.00
_cell.angle_beta   90.00
_cell.angle_gamma   90.00
#
_symmetry.space_group_name_H-M   'P 1'
#
loop_
_entity.id
_entity.type
_entity.pdbx_description
1 polymer ?
#
loop_
_entity_poly.entity_id
_entity_poly.type
_entity_poly.pdbx_seq_one_letter_code
_entity_poly.pdbx_strand_id
1 'polypeptide(L)'
;MRVIGATSPDGSTFKIGQSSQGTRVRDGASIRAEQQVRRLRKETGGEYTSEILQKVFKDKASARSYETRAIERFRSIHGQNTLPGNVTNR
;
A
#
# COMPACT_ATOMS: atom_id res chain seq x y z
N MET A 1 -3.92 13.73 -0.99
CA MET A 1 -3.04 12.60 -0.60
C MET A 1 -3.83 11.28 -0.63
N ARG A 2 -3.18 10.12 -0.73
CA ARG A 2 -3.84 8.80 -0.90
C ARG A 2 -3.19 7.72 -0.06
N VAL A 3 -3.92 6.64 0.21
CA VAL A 3 -3.36 5.40 0.79
C VAL A 3 -3.48 4.28 -0.23
N ILE A 4 -2.40 3.53 -0.38
CA ILE A 4 -2.15 2.51 -1.41
C ILE A 4 -1.79 1.19 -0.74
N GLY A 5 -2.19 0.10 -1.36
CA GLY A 5 -1.84 -1.26 -0.98
C GLY A 5 -1.03 -1.94 -2.09
N ALA A 6 -0.12 -2.83 -1.70
CA ALA A 6 0.48 -3.82 -2.59
C ALA A 6 0.09 -5.21 -2.09
N THR A 7 -0.36 -6.06 -3.01
CA THR A 7 -0.84 -7.42 -2.74
C THR A 7 0.13 -8.41 -3.36
N SER A 8 0.42 -9.46 -2.60
CA SER A 8 1.25 -10.59 -2.99
C SER A 8 0.52 -11.54 -3.97
N PRO A 9 1.25 -12.45 -4.62
CA PRO A 9 0.67 -13.45 -5.52
C PRO A 9 -0.36 -14.38 -4.85
N ASP A 10 -0.23 -14.59 -3.54
CA ASP A 10 -1.14 -15.40 -2.71
C ASP A 10 -2.44 -14.65 -2.34
N GLY A 11 -2.61 -13.41 -2.81
CA GLY A 11 -3.76 -12.56 -2.49
C GLY A 11 -3.65 -11.86 -1.14
N SER A 12 -2.56 -12.04 -0.39
CA SER A 12 -2.35 -11.35 0.88
C SER A 12 -1.82 -9.93 0.67
N THR A 13 -2.24 -8.98 1.50
CA THR A 13 -1.69 -7.61 1.47
C THR A 13 -0.26 -7.64 1.98
N PHE A 14 0.70 -7.32 1.11
CA PHE A 14 2.13 -7.30 1.46
C PHE A 14 2.55 -6.01 2.17
N LYS A 15 1.98 -4.87 1.73
CA LYS A 15 2.37 -3.53 2.19
C LYS A 15 1.21 -2.54 2.09
N ILE A 16 1.07 -1.68 3.09
CA ILE A 16 0.21 -0.50 3.04
C ILE A 16 1.07 0.74 3.18
N GLY A 17 0.81 1.74 2.34
CA GLY A 17 1.62 2.96 2.26
C GLY A 17 0.79 4.19 1.87
N GLN A 18 1.24 5.39 2.23
CA GLN A 18 0.68 6.62 1.68
C GLN A 18 1.44 7.14 0.43
N SER A 19 0.73 7.85 -0.45
CA SER A 19 1.26 8.44 -1.69
C SER A 19 0.73 9.86 -1.94
N SER A 20 1.64 10.75 -2.35
CA SER A 20 1.35 12.10 -2.85
C SER A 20 1.55 12.24 -4.38
N GLN A 21 2.18 11.28 -5.04
CA GLN A 21 2.62 11.35 -6.45
C GLN A 21 1.49 11.33 -7.49
N GLY A 22 0.23 11.26 -7.08
CA GLY A 22 -0.91 11.24 -7.99
C GLY A 22 -1.19 9.85 -8.59
N THR A 23 -2.11 9.84 -9.55
CA THR A 23 -2.57 8.65 -10.27
C THR A 23 -2.29 8.82 -11.76
N ARG A 24 -2.05 7.71 -12.45
CA ARG A 24 -1.90 7.68 -13.91
C ARG A 24 -3.24 8.00 -14.56
N VAL A 25 -3.22 8.85 -15.59
CA VAL A 25 -4.44 9.41 -16.21
C VAL A 25 -5.29 8.33 -16.90
N ARG A 26 -4.65 7.31 -17.50
CA ARG A 26 -5.32 6.28 -18.31
C ARG A 26 -6.18 5.31 -17.50
N ASP A 27 -5.65 4.82 -16.38
CA ASP A 27 -6.23 3.71 -15.60
C ASP A 27 -6.50 4.08 -14.14
N GLY A 28 -6.16 5.30 -13.72
CA GLY A 28 -6.30 5.76 -12.35
C GLY A 28 -5.37 5.08 -11.35
N ALA A 29 -4.41 4.27 -11.80
CA ALA A 29 -3.49 3.54 -10.92
C ALA A 29 -2.54 4.50 -10.20
N SER A 30 -2.19 4.22 -8.95
CA SER A 30 -1.22 5.04 -8.21
C SER A 30 0.18 4.84 -8.77
N ILE A 31 0.83 5.92 -9.18
CA ILE A 31 2.18 5.89 -9.76
C ILE A 31 3.19 5.30 -8.75
N ARG A 32 3.10 5.70 -7.48
CA ARG A 32 3.97 5.18 -6.41
C ARG A 32 3.76 3.70 -6.15
N ALA A 33 2.51 3.25 -6.16
CA ALA A 33 2.17 1.86 -5.86
C ALA A 33 2.70 0.94 -6.96
N GLU A 34 2.55 1.36 -8.21
CA GLU A 34 3.11 0.69 -9.39
C GLU A 34 4.64 0.60 -9.34
N GLN A 35 5.32 1.67 -8.92
CA GLN A 35 6.77 1.65 -8.75
C GLN A 35 7.21 0.64 -7.67
N GLN A 36 6.46 0.55 -6.56
CA GLN A 36 6.73 -0.41 -5.50
C GLN A 36 6.50 -1.85 -5.98
N VAL A 37 5.38 -2.11 -6.64
CA VAL A 37 5.07 -3.42 -7.22
C VAL A 37 6.12 -3.84 -8.24
N ARG A 38 6.53 -2.95 -9.14
CA ARG A 38 7.60 -3.25 -10.12
C ARG A 38 8.93 -3.58 -9.44
N ARG A 39 9.25 -2.91 -8.33
CA ARG A 39 10.44 -3.23 -7.56
C ARG A 39 10.33 -4.60 -6.90
N LEU A 40 9.21 -4.89 -6.23
CA LEU A 40 8.96 -6.18 -5.60
C LEU A 40 9.02 -7.33 -6.62
N ARG A 41 8.36 -7.17 -7.78
CA ARG A 41 8.43 -8.13 -8.89
C ARG A 41 9.86 -8.41 -9.34
N LYS A 42 10.73 -7.39 -9.38
CA LYS A 42 12.14 -7.56 -9.74
C LYS A 42 12.95 -8.27 -8.65
N GLU A 43 12.67 -7.97 -7.39
CA GLU A 43 13.43 -8.50 -6.25
C GLU A 43 13.06 -9.96 -5.93
N THR A 44 11.78 -10.33 -6.05
CA THR A 44 11.30 -11.66 -5.64
C THR A 44 10.88 -12.55 -6.82
N GLY A 45 10.74 -12.00 -8.02
CA GLY A 45 10.26 -12.72 -9.20
C GLY A 45 8.75 -13.06 -9.19
N GLY A 46 8.02 -12.71 -8.13
CA GLY A 46 6.59 -13.01 -7.99
C GLY A 46 5.67 -11.96 -8.63
N GLU A 47 4.42 -12.32 -8.88
CA GLU A 47 3.38 -11.41 -9.37
C GLU A 47 2.73 -10.59 -8.24
N TYR A 48 3.17 -9.36 -8.06
CA TYR A 48 2.53 -8.41 -7.12
C TYR A 48 1.54 -7.51 -7.84
N THR A 49 0.46 -7.11 -7.19
CA THR A 49 -0.49 -6.12 -7.71
C THR A 49 -0.57 -4.92 -6.78
N SER A 50 -1.04 -3.78 -7.28
CA SER A 50 -1.27 -2.60 -6.46
C SER A 50 -2.70 -2.12 -6.56
N GLU A 51 -3.19 -1.60 -5.45
CA GLU A 51 -4.51 -1.00 -5.35
C GLU A 51 -4.49 0.33 -4.59
N ILE A 52 -5.51 1.15 -4.83
CA ILE A 52 -5.73 2.38 -4.08
C ILE A 52 -6.81 2.10 -3.03
N LEU A 53 -6.39 2.01 -1.76
CA LEU A 53 -7.30 1.76 -0.64
C LEU A 53 -8.16 2.99 -0.33
N GLN A 54 -7.60 4.20 -0.44
CA GLN A 54 -8.37 5.43 -0.27
C GLN A 54 -7.83 6.57 -1.14
N LYS A 55 -8.74 7.18 -1.92
CA LYS A 55 -8.40 8.07 -3.04
C LYS A 55 -8.18 9.54 -2.67
N VAL A 56 -8.69 10.06 -1.56
CA VAL A 56 -8.54 11.50 -1.27
C VAL A 56 -8.50 11.79 0.23
N PHE A 57 -7.35 12.25 0.70
CA PHE A 57 -7.17 12.96 1.96
C PHE A 57 -6.81 14.41 1.67
N LYS A 58 -7.39 15.34 2.44
CA LYS A 58 -7.16 16.77 2.32
C LYS A 58 -5.73 17.15 2.72
N ASP A 59 -5.16 16.46 3.69
CA ASP A 59 -3.83 16.75 4.24
C ASP A 59 -3.03 15.46 4.52
N LYS A 60 -1.75 15.65 4.84
CA LYS A 60 -0.80 14.57 5.13
C LYS A 60 -1.06 13.88 6.46
N ALA A 61 -1.54 14.61 7.46
CA ALA A 61 -1.81 14.07 8.79
C ALA A 61 -2.96 13.06 8.73
N SER A 62 -4.06 13.42 8.06
CA SER A 62 -5.23 12.58 7.83
C SER A 62 -4.89 11.28 7.13
N ALA A 63 -4.04 11.35 6.08
CA ALA A 63 -3.60 10.16 5.36
C ALA A 63 -2.73 9.24 6.24
N ARG A 64 -1.85 9.81 7.06
CA ARG A 64 -0.99 9.05 7.99
C ARG A 64 -1.80 8.38 9.10
N SER A 65 -2.79 9.08 9.65
CA SER A 65 -3.69 8.53 10.66
C SER A 65 -4.57 7.42 10.08
N TYR A 66 -4.96 7.51 8.81
CA TYR A 66 -5.67 6.42 8.13
C TYR A 66 -4.75 5.24 7.84
N GLU A 67 -3.55 5.47 7.31
CA GLU A 67 -2.53 4.45 7.07
C GLU A 67 -2.24 3.65 8.35
N THR A 68 -2.03 4.35 9.47
CA THR A 68 -1.78 3.73 10.77
C THR A 68 -2.94 2.83 11.20
N ARG A 69 -4.17 3.35 11.19
CA ARG A 69 -5.38 2.58 11.53
C ARG A 69 -5.62 1.41 10.58
N ALA A 70 -5.33 1.57 9.29
CA ALA A 70 -5.47 0.51 8.30
C ALA A 70 -4.48 -0.62 8.60
N ILE A 71 -3.23 -0.30 8.93
CA ILE A 71 -2.21 -1.29 9.30
C ILE A 71 -2.55 -1.99 10.61
N GLU A 72 -2.95 -1.24 11.63
CA GLU A 72 -3.37 -1.80 12.93
C GLU A 72 -4.56 -2.74 12.76
N ARG A 73 -5.59 -2.32 12.02
CA ARG A 73 -6.77 -3.14 11.74
C ARG A 73 -6.39 -4.40 10.97
N PHE A 74 -5.54 -4.27 9.95
CA PHE A 74 -5.11 -5.42 9.16
C PHE A 74 -4.33 -6.43 10.01
N ARG A 75 -3.40 -5.95 10.85
CA ARG A 75 -2.66 -6.78 11.81
C ARG A 75 -3.56 -7.41 12.87
N SER A 76 -4.62 -6.72 13.29
CA SER A 76 -5.60 -7.26 14.23
C SER A 76 -6.44 -8.39 13.63
N ILE A 77 -6.74 -8.34 12.33
CA ILE A 77 -7.59 -9.34 11.67
C ILE A 77 -6.76 -10.53 11.19
N HIS A 78 -5.61 -10.26 10.58
CA HIS A 78 -4.81 -11.29 9.89
C HIS A 78 -3.58 -11.73 10.70
N GLY A 79 -3.23 -11.03 11.77
CA GLY A 79 -2.07 -11.31 12.63
C GLY A 79 -0.93 -10.31 12.42
N GLN A 80 -0.10 -10.12 13.45
CA GLN A 80 0.92 -9.07 13.50
C GLN A 80 1.97 -9.14 12.37
N ASN A 81 2.23 -10.33 11.83
CA ASN A 81 3.26 -10.56 10.80
C ASN A 81 2.76 -10.47 9.35
N THR A 82 1.49 -10.09 9.13
CA THR A 82 0.86 -10.14 7.80
C THR A 82 1.14 -8.96 6.88
N LEU A 83 1.90 -7.96 7.34
CA LEU A 83 2.41 -6.88 6.50
C LEU A 83 3.95 -6.90 6.50
N PRO A 84 4.57 -7.93 5.88
CA PRO A 84 6.03 -8.08 5.88
C PRO A 84 6.75 -6.88 5.24
N GLY A 85 6.09 -6.14 4.34
CA GLY A 85 6.63 -4.92 3.73
C GLY A 85 6.59 -3.67 4.63
N ASN A 86 5.96 -3.73 5.80
CA ASN A 86 5.87 -2.67 6.81
C ASN A 86 6.65 -3.06 8.08
N VAL A 87 7.99 -3.14 7.96
CA VAL A 87 8.90 -3.60 9.03
C VAL A 87 8.94 -2.63 10.23
N THR A 88 8.80 -1.32 9.98
CA THR A 88 8.79 -0.28 11.01
C THR A 88 7.72 0.75 10.68
N ASN A 89 6.55 0.64 11.31
CA ASN A 89 5.66 1.80 11.40
C ASN A 89 6.17 2.66 12.56
N ARG A 90 6.82 3.78 12.25
CA ARG A 90 7.29 4.76 13.23
C ARG A 90 6.82 6.16 12.84
#